data_AF-A0A0F9CUJ4-F1
#
_entry.id   AF-A0A0F9CUJ4-F1
#
_cell.length_a   1.000
_cell.length_b   1.000
_cell.length_c   1.000
_cell.angle_alpha   90.00
_cell.angle_beta   90.00
_cell.angle_gamma   90.00
#
_symmetry.space_group_name_H-M   'P 1'
#
loop_
_entity.id
_entity.type
_entity.pdbx_description
1 polymer ?
#
loop_
_entity_poly.entity_id
_entity_poly.type
_entity_poly.pdbx_seq_one_letter_code
_entity_poly.pdbx_strand_id
1 'polypeptide(L)'
;TCKRDYPIGKLQAGHFIPGREDSILFDPVYVHAQCYRCNIKRQGEWLKYFRFMEKKHGREYVLELMDRSEKKCLITPEWIENTMVHYLKKIKVKNGENLGRIILKESENGLDEVVVKFAGDSGDGMQLTGSQFSDTSAFIGNDLSTFPDYPSEIRAPGGTIAGVSGFQVHIGQKEVHSPGDQADVLVAMNPAALKANMRWIKDGATIIIDIDNFDNKHYKKAGYVEDPLGDGSLEGYNVVKAPITHLTRSTVKEFGLDIKTADKTKNQFVAGLLYWLFNRDIKIGENFLKRKFKNKQMLVDANIKVLREGYNYAETIEAMTTTFMVNPAKKKKGLFRNITGNQATAWGLIAASERSGRPLFLGSYPITPATEILQELASRKHLGVKTFQAEDEIAGISAAIGASYAGHLAATSTSGPGLALKGESIGLAVMTELPLVIINVQRGGPSTGLPTKTEQADLMQALYGRSGESPVVVMA
;
A
#
# COMPACT_ATOMS: atom_id res chain seq x y z
N THR A 1 22.94 28.06 -0.50
CA THR A 1 22.44 27.53 0.79
C THR A 1 23.53 27.24 1.82
N CYS A 2 24.80 26.93 1.47
CA CYS A 2 25.87 26.80 2.48
C CYS A 2 26.72 28.08 2.76
N LYS A 3 26.37 29.22 2.16
CA LYS A 3 27.02 30.55 2.34
C LYS A 3 28.57 30.58 2.21
N ARG A 4 29.16 29.80 1.28
CA ARG A 4 30.62 29.83 1.01
C ARG A 4 30.87 30.15 -0.46
N ASP A 5 32.00 30.79 -0.78
CA ASP A 5 32.39 31.14 -2.14
C ASP A 5 32.72 29.92 -3.01
N TYR A 6 32.31 29.98 -4.28
CA TYR A 6 32.39 28.88 -5.24
C TYR A 6 33.24 29.26 -6.48
N PRO A 7 34.47 28.73 -6.61
CA PRO A 7 35.20 28.83 -7.87
C PRO A 7 34.59 27.88 -8.92
N ILE A 8 34.26 28.42 -10.10
CA ILE A 8 33.56 27.73 -11.20
C ILE A 8 34.24 26.42 -11.63
N GLY A 9 35.57 26.30 -11.48
CA GLY A 9 36.32 25.09 -11.84
C GLY A 9 36.10 23.86 -10.95
N LYS A 10 35.22 23.92 -9.93
CA LYS A 10 34.92 22.79 -9.03
C LYS A 10 33.44 22.34 -9.04
N LEU A 11 32.70 22.69 -10.09
CA LEU A 11 31.39 22.10 -10.37
C LEU A 11 31.57 20.67 -10.91
N GLN A 12 30.96 19.69 -10.25
CA GLN A 12 30.78 18.34 -10.82
C GLN A 12 29.34 18.22 -11.29
N ALA A 13 29.15 17.95 -12.58
CA ALA A 13 27.91 17.38 -13.08
C ALA A 13 27.76 15.94 -12.54
N GLY A 14 26.53 15.47 -12.39
CA GLY A 14 26.21 14.16 -11.81
C GLY A 14 27.04 13.00 -12.39
N HIS A 15 27.42 12.08 -11.52
CA HIS A 15 28.42 11.02 -11.75
C HIS A 15 28.11 10.07 -12.92
N PHE A 16 29.15 9.78 -13.72
CA PHE A 16 29.66 8.39 -13.91
C PHE A 16 31.21 8.40 -14.07
N ILE A 17 31.91 8.04 -12.98
CA ILE A 17 33.10 7.15 -12.85
C ILE A 17 34.49 7.64 -13.36
N PRO A 18 35.60 7.24 -12.68
CA PRO A 18 36.95 7.79 -12.89
C PRO A 18 37.55 7.46 -14.24
N GLY A 19 38.27 8.44 -14.80
CA GLY A 19 39.20 8.25 -15.90
C GLY A 19 38.62 8.50 -17.29
N ARG A 20 38.08 9.69 -17.56
CA ARG A 20 38.36 10.49 -18.77
C ARG A 20 37.60 11.81 -18.78
N GLU A 21 38.30 12.80 -19.33
CA GLU A 21 37.85 14.12 -19.72
C GLU A 21 36.76 14.01 -20.81
N ASP A 22 35.81 14.95 -20.84
CA ASP A 22 34.79 15.19 -21.88
C ASP A 22 33.43 14.45 -21.82
N SER A 23 32.72 14.47 -20.69
CA SER A 23 31.29 14.07 -20.61
C SER A 23 30.34 15.20 -20.16
N ILE A 24 29.73 15.83 -21.18
CA ILE A 24 28.41 16.47 -21.36
C ILE A 24 27.76 17.26 -20.20
N LEU A 25 27.49 18.55 -20.48
CA LEU A 25 26.97 19.58 -19.57
C LEU A 25 25.50 20.00 -19.84
N PHE A 26 24.77 19.36 -20.75
CA PHE A 26 23.40 19.81 -21.07
C PHE A 26 22.47 18.65 -21.45
N ASP A 27 21.79 18.13 -20.44
CA ASP A 27 20.52 17.42 -20.58
C ASP A 27 19.42 18.30 -19.93
N PRO A 28 18.42 18.79 -20.69
CA PRO A 28 17.38 19.67 -20.17
C PRO A 28 16.41 18.99 -19.19
N VAL A 29 16.41 17.66 -19.12
CA VAL A 29 15.53 16.86 -18.25
C VAL A 29 16.28 16.35 -17.02
N TYR A 30 17.59 16.07 -17.11
CA TYR A 30 18.33 15.36 -16.06
C TYR A 30 19.54 16.08 -15.44
N VAL A 31 19.85 17.33 -15.82
CA VAL A 31 20.95 18.06 -15.16
C VAL A 31 20.51 18.68 -13.83
N HIS A 32 20.98 18.08 -12.73
CA HIS A 32 20.94 18.68 -11.40
C HIS A 32 22.34 19.13 -10.99
N ALA A 33 22.52 20.42 -10.71
CA ALA A 33 23.76 20.90 -10.13
C ALA A 33 23.89 20.35 -8.70
N GLN A 34 24.87 19.47 -8.48
CA GLN A 34 25.14 18.86 -7.18
C GLN A 34 26.41 19.44 -6.57
N CYS A 35 26.34 19.76 -5.28
CA CYS A 35 27.50 20.16 -4.50
C CYS A 35 28.35 18.91 -4.19
N TYR A 36 29.55 18.77 -4.79
CA TYR A 36 30.42 17.60 -4.59
C TYR A 36 30.73 17.31 -3.10
N ARG A 37 30.72 18.35 -2.26
CA ARG A 37 31.05 18.25 -0.83
C ARG A 37 29.88 17.95 0.08
N CYS A 38 28.67 18.32 -0.32
CA CYS A 38 27.49 18.24 0.53
C CYS A 38 26.40 17.31 -0.03
N ASN A 39 26.56 16.81 -1.26
CA ASN A 39 25.71 15.84 -1.93
C ASN A 39 24.21 16.21 -2.01
N ILE A 40 23.85 17.47 -1.76
CA ILE A 40 22.47 17.96 -1.84
C ILE A 40 22.12 18.22 -3.31
N LYS A 41 21.06 17.56 -3.81
CA LYS A 41 20.45 17.82 -5.12
C LYS A 41 19.86 19.22 -5.12
N ARG A 42 20.17 20.05 -6.12
CA ARG A 42 19.43 21.30 -6.36
C ARG A 42 18.68 21.20 -7.68
N GLN A 43 17.39 21.51 -7.65
CA GLN A 43 16.64 21.89 -8.83
C GLN A 43 17.16 23.27 -9.27
N GLY A 44 17.83 23.32 -10.41
CA GLY A 44 18.28 24.58 -11.02
C GLY A 44 17.30 25.00 -12.10
N GLU A 45 16.95 26.29 -12.16
CA GLU A 45 16.22 26.83 -13.32
C GLU A 45 17.15 26.86 -14.54
N TRP A 46 16.96 25.92 -15.46
CA TRP A 46 17.75 25.78 -16.69
C TRP A 46 17.80 27.08 -17.52
N LEU A 47 16.71 27.84 -17.53
CA LEU A 47 16.61 29.16 -18.17
C LEU A 47 17.65 30.17 -17.65
N LYS A 48 17.92 30.17 -16.34
CA LYS A 48 18.91 31.07 -15.73
C LYS A 48 20.34 30.66 -16.09
N TYR A 49 20.61 29.35 -16.17
CA TYR A 49 21.92 28.84 -16.58
C TYR A 49 22.19 29.11 -18.07
N PHE A 50 21.20 28.90 -18.94
CA PHE A 50 21.30 29.20 -20.36
C PHE A 50 21.61 30.69 -20.60
N ARG A 51 20.89 31.59 -19.94
CA ARG A 51 21.15 33.04 -20.00
C ARG A 51 22.55 33.42 -19.49
N PHE A 52 23.04 32.75 -18.46
CA PHE A 52 24.40 32.97 -17.96
C PHE A 52 25.45 32.56 -19.01
N MET A 53 25.28 31.41 -19.65
CA MET A 53 26.19 30.91 -20.68
C MET A 53 26.17 31.79 -21.93
N GLU A 54 24.99 32.21 -22.39
CA GLU A 54 24.84 33.14 -23.51
C GLU A 54 25.54 34.48 -23.21
N LYS A 55 25.37 35.01 -21.99
CA LYS A 55 26.01 36.27 -21.57
C LYS A 55 27.53 36.15 -21.47
N LYS A 56 28.05 35.00 -21.05
CA LYS A 56 29.49 34.82 -20.76
C LYS A 56 30.29 34.40 -21.99
N HIS A 57 29.72 33.58 -22.85
CA HIS A 57 30.44 32.94 -23.96
C HIS A 57 29.87 33.29 -25.34
N GLY A 58 28.75 34.02 -25.39
CA GLY A 58 28.09 34.41 -26.65
C GLY A 58 27.15 33.32 -27.16
N ARG A 59 26.08 33.76 -27.82
CA ARG A 59 24.99 32.87 -28.30
C ARG A 59 25.46 31.88 -29.36
N GLU A 60 26.29 32.32 -30.30
CA GLU A 60 26.82 31.44 -31.36
C GLU A 60 27.64 30.29 -30.79
N TYR A 61 28.49 30.53 -29.80
CA TYR A 61 29.28 29.48 -29.16
C TYR A 61 28.41 28.47 -28.39
N VAL A 62 27.34 28.96 -27.74
CA VAL A 62 26.37 28.09 -27.05
C VAL A 62 25.59 27.23 -28.06
N LEU A 63 25.17 27.81 -29.18
CA LEU A 63 24.48 27.06 -30.25
C LEU A 63 25.43 26.08 -30.96
N GLU A 64 26.70 26.44 -31.17
CA GLU A 64 27.71 25.54 -31.73
C GLU A 64 28.00 24.36 -30.78
N LEU A 65 28.02 24.60 -29.46
CA LEU A 65 28.12 23.52 -28.47
C LEU A 65 26.90 22.59 -28.50
N MET A 66 25.69 23.12 -28.71
CA MET A 66 24.47 22.33 -28.87
C MET A 66 24.49 21.52 -30.18
N ASP A 67 24.88 22.12 -31.30
CA ASP A 67 25.00 21.46 -32.60
C ASP A 67 26.13 20.41 -32.61
N ARG A 68 27.25 20.67 -31.92
CA ARG A 68 28.32 19.67 -31.69
C ARG A 68 27.85 18.51 -30.80
N SER A 69 26.91 18.75 -29.89
CA SER A 69 26.29 17.71 -29.05
C SER A 69 25.37 16.82 -29.88
N GLU A 70 24.55 17.39 -30.77
CA GLU A 70 23.69 16.62 -31.68
C GLU A 70 24.50 15.82 -32.71
N LYS A 71 25.59 16.39 -33.25
CA LYS A 71 26.46 15.73 -34.25
C LYS A 71 27.43 14.69 -33.68
N LYS A 72 27.65 14.63 -32.36
CA LYS A 72 28.53 13.64 -31.70
C LYS A 72 27.80 12.50 -30.98
N CYS A 73 26.47 12.45 -31.03
CA CYS A 73 25.72 11.24 -30.65
C CYS A 73 25.84 10.17 -31.75
N LEU A 74 27.05 9.63 -31.94
CA LEU A 74 27.26 8.40 -32.71
C LEU A 74 26.96 7.18 -31.83
N ILE A 75 25.71 7.07 -31.39
CA ILE A 75 25.14 5.77 -31.02
C ILE A 75 24.66 5.14 -32.32
N THR A 76 25.59 4.54 -33.07
CA THR A 76 25.24 3.72 -34.23
C THR A 76 24.99 2.28 -33.78
N PRO A 77 24.14 1.50 -34.47
CA PRO A 77 23.97 0.07 -34.19
C PRO A 77 25.30 -0.68 -34.14
N GLU A 78 26.22 -0.32 -35.04
CA GLU A 78 27.57 -0.87 -35.12
C GLU A 78 28.45 -0.48 -33.91
N TRP A 79 28.28 0.72 -33.34
CA TRP A 79 28.96 1.12 -32.10
C TRP A 79 28.41 0.39 -30.88
N ILE A 80 27.09 0.18 -30.81
CA ILE A 80 26.45 -0.64 -29.77
C ILE A 80 26.96 -2.08 -29.86
N GLU A 81 26.97 -2.69 -31.05
CA GLU A 81 27.47 -4.05 -31.27
C GLU A 81 28.95 -4.18 -30.91
N ASN A 82 29.80 -3.27 -31.36
CA ASN A 82 31.23 -3.30 -31.05
C ASN A 82 31.52 -3.07 -29.55
N THR A 83 30.75 -2.20 -28.90
CA THR A 83 30.84 -1.96 -27.46
C THR A 83 30.35 -3.17 -26.67
N MET A 84 29.23 -3.79 -27.09
CA MET A 84 28.77 -5.07 -26.54
C MET A 84 29.84 -6.15 -26.69
N VAL A 85 30.44 -6.32 -27.87
CA VAL A 85 31.50 -7.31 -28.12
C VAL A 85 32.73 -7.03 -27.25
N HIS A 86 33.11 -5.77 -27.06
CA HIS A 86 34.22 -5.37 -26.19
C HIS A 86 33.96 -5.72 -24.71
N TYR A 87 32.77 -5.41 -24.19
CA TYR A 87 32.39 -5.74 -22.82
C TYR A 87 32.16 -7.25 -22.63
N LEU A 88 31.57 -7.94 -23.60
CA LEU A 88 31.42 -9.40 -23.61
C LEU A 88 32.77 -10.12 -23.66
N LYS A 89 33.77 -9.59 -24.37
CA LYS A 89 35.16 -10.09 -24.33
C LYS A 89 35.79 -9.88 -22.95
N LYS A 90 35.59 -8.73 -22.31
CA LYS A 90 36.06 -8.48 -20.93
C LYS A 90 35.39 -9.39 -19.90
N ILE A 91 34.12 -9.72 -20.10
CA ILE A 91 33.37 -10.66 -19.26
C ILE A 91 33.86 -12.11 -19.50
N LYS A 92 34.10 -12.51 -20.76
CA LYS A 92 34.65 -13.83 -21.12
C LYS A 92 36.09 -14.07 -20.63
N VAL A 93 36.93 -13.04 -20.56
CA VAL A 93 38.32 -13.17 -20.06
C VAL A 93 38.36 -13.34 -18.53
N LYS A 94 37.32 -12.93 -17.80
CA LYS A 94 37.25 -13.10 -16.32
C LYS A 94 36.48 -14.34 -15.87
N ASN A 95 35.48 -14.78 -16.61
CA ASN A 95 34.68 -15.96 -16.26
C ASN A 95 34.47 -16.82 -17.50
N GLY A 96 35.14 -17.96 -17.57
CA GLY A 96 34.87 -19.00 -18.55
C GLY A 96 33.52 -19.69 -18.29
N GLU A 97 32.42 -18.95 -18.29
CA GLU A 97 31.07 -19.48 -18.05
C GLU A 97 30.04 -18.90 -19.04
N ASN A 98 29.11 -19.78 -19.44
CA ASN A 98 28.07 -19.57 -20.45
C ASN A 98 27.05 -18.49 -20.06
N LEU A 99 26.64 -17.65 -21.03
CA LEU A 99 25.70 -16.52 -20.86
C LEU A 99 24.35 -16.89 -20.19
N GLY A 100 23.90 -18.14 -20.33
CA GLY A 100 22.66 -18.63 -19.71
C GLY A 100 22.68 -18.62 -18.17
N ARG A 101 23.86 -18.53 -17.53
CA ARG A 101 23.98 -18.45 -16.06
C ARG A 101 23.84 -17.04 -15.49
N ILE A 102 23.97 -15.99 -16.30
CA ILE A 102 23.93 -14.60 -15.81
C ILE A 102 22.49 -14.16 -15.54
N ILE A 103 21.54 -14.56 -16.40
CA ILE A 103 20.10 -14.26 -16.21
C ILE A 103 19.54 -14.95 -14.95
N LEU A 104 20.06 -16.14 -14.61
CA LEU A 104 19.68 -16.84 -13.38
C LEU A 104 20.26 -16.20 -12.11
N LYS A 105 21.34 -15.41 -12.22
CA LYS A 105 22.00 -14.79 -11.06
C LYS A 105 21.33 -13.50 -10.59
N GLU A 106 20.65 -12.76 -11.47
CA GLU A 106 19.81 -11.63 -11.03
C GLU A 106 18.56 -12.09 -10.29
N SER A 107 18.07 -13.32 -10.55
CA SER A 107 17.03 -13.95 -9.73
C SER A 107 17.50 -14.44 -8.34
N GLU A 108 18.82 -14.45 -8.06
CA GLU A 108 19.35 -14.81 -6.74
C GLU A 108 19.42 -13.60 -5.77
N ASN A 109 19.45 -12.37 -6.29
CA ASN A 109 19.33 -11.16 -5.47
C ASN A 109 17.85 -10.79 -5.36
N GLY A 110 17.12 -11.51 -4.50
CA GLY A 110 15.73 -11.21 -4.20
C GLY A 110 15.45 -9.72 -3.96
N LEU A 111 14.23 -9.28 -4.24
CA LEU A 111 13.79 -7.90 -4.08
C LEU A 111 13.84 -7.48 -2.61
N ASP A 112 14.29 -6.25 -2.38
CA ASP A 112 14.30 -5.62 -1.05
C ASP A 112 12.88 -5.44 -0.51
N GLU A 113 11.94 -5.07 -1.38
CA GLU A 113 10.54 -4.81 -1.06
C GLU A 113 9.65 -4.98 -2.30
N VAL A 114 8.36 -5.21 -2.07
CA VAL A 114 7.35 -5.30 -3.13
C VAL A 114 5.97 -4.92 -2.59
N VAL A 115 5.21 -4.20 -3.41
CA VAL A 115 3.86 -3.75 -3.11
C VAL A 115 2.87 -4.48 -4.01
N VAL A 116 1.93 -5.20 -3.39
CA VAL A 116 0.84 -5.92 -4.06
C VAL A 116 -0.47 -5.23 -3.74
N LYS A 117 -1.23 -4.87 -4.77
CA LYS A 117 -2.55 -4.26 -4.64
C LYS A 117 -3.63 -5.17 -5.21
N PHE A 118 -4.57 -5.55 -4.35
CA PHE A 118 -5.79 -6.25 -4.73
C PHE A 118 -6.89 -5.22 -4.96
N ALA A 119 -7.61 -5.28 -6.06
CA ALA A 119 -8.71 -4.38 -6.37
C ALA A 119 -9.87 -5.13 -7.07
N GLY A 120 -11.08 -4.90 -6.60
CA GLY A 120 -12.30 -5.51 -7.13
C GLY A 120 -13.54 -4.84 -6.56
N ASP A 121 -14.71 -5.45 -6.75
CA ASP A 121 -15.93 -4.90 -6.17
C ASP A 121 -16.04 -5.21 -4.67
N SER A 122 -16.75 -4.36 -3.93
CA SER A 122 -17.17 -4.68 -2.57
C SER A 122 -17.91 -6.03 -2.51
N GLY A 123 -17.33 -6.99 -1.80
CA GLY A 123 -17.86 -8.36 -1.68
C GLY A 123 -17.05 -9.42 -2.43
N ASP A 124 -16.11 -9.03 -3.29
CA ASP A 124 -15.22 -9.95 -4.03
C ASP A 124 -14.16 -10.62 -3.15
N GLY A 125 -14.07 -10.26 -1.87
CA GLY A 125 -13.15 -10.90 -0.93
C GLY A 125 -11.69 -10.44 -1.06
N MET A 126 -11.42 -9.29 -1.70
CA MET A 126 -10.06 -8.71 -1.84
C MET A 126 -9.38 -8.49 -0.47
N GLN A 127 -10.16 -8.04 0.51
CA GLN A 127 -9.71 -7.89 1.91
C GLN A 127 -9.24 -9.22 2.50
N LEU A 128 -10.02 -10.29 2.28
CA LEU A 128 -9.72 -11.62 2.79
C LEU A 128 -8.44 -12.17 2.15
N THR A 129 -8.32 -12.10 0.84
CA THR A 129 -7.12 -12.57 0.14
C THR A 129 -5.89 -11.76 0.53
N GLY A 130 -6.04 -10.43 0.67
CA GLY A 130 -4.99 -9.56 1.14
C GLY A 130 -4.51 -9.89 2.55
N SER A 131 -5.43 -10.12 3.50
CA SER A 131 -5.07 -10.55 4.86
C SER A 131 -4.38 -11.93 4.86
N GLN A 132 -4.90 -12.89 4.08
CA GLN A 132 -4.30 -14.23 3.96
C GLN A 132 -2.88 -14.17 3.40
N PHE A 133 -2.64 -13.34 2.39
CA PHE A 133 -1.32 -13.13 1.80
C PHE A 133 -0.36 -12.42 2.78
N SER A 134 -0.88 -11.45 3.54
CA SER A 134 -0.13 -10.75 4.59
C SER A 134 0.31 -11.70 5.70
N ASP A 135 -0.60 -12.52 6.22
CA ASP A 135 -0.30 -13.51 7.27
C ASP A 135 0.73 -14.55 6.80
N THR A 136 0.64 -14.95 5.53
CA THR A 136 1.61 -15.87 4.92
C THR A 136 2.99 -15.24 4.83
N SER A 137 3.06 -13.96 4.43
CA SER A 137 4.32 -13.21 4.34
C SER A 137 4.93 -12.92 5.72
N ALA A 138 4.10 -12.70 6.75
CA ALA A 138 4.56 -12.59 8.13
C ALA A 138 5.20 -13.89 8.63
N PHE A 139 4.60 -15.04 8.30
CA PHE A 139 5.04 -16.35 8.80
C PHE A 139 6.44 -16.73 8.31
N ILE A 140 6.78 -16.37 7.08
CA ILE A 140 8.11 -16.57 6.50
C ILE A 140 9.13 -15.51 6.94
N GLY A 141 8.69 -14.51 7.70
CA GLY A 141 9.53 -13.50 8.33
C GLY A 141 9.78 -12.25 7.49
N ASN A 142 8.94 -11.94 6.50
CA ASN A 142 8.96 -10.60 5.91
C ASN A 142 8.35 -9.59 6.89
N ASP A 143 8.89 -8.38 6.90
CA ASP A 143 8.17 -7.27 7.53
C ASP A 143 7.07 -6.79 6.59
N LEU A 144 6.01 -6.20 7.13
CA LEU A 144 4.84 -5.85 6.33
C LEU A 144 4.11 -4.61 6.84
N SER A 145 3.48 -3.91 5.88
CA SER A 145 2.45 -2.91 6.15
C SER A 145 1.27 -3.16 5.22
N THR A 146 0.06 -2.96 5.74
CA THR A 146 -1.18 -3.20 4.98
C THR A 146 -2.06 -1.97 5.00
N PHE A 147 -2.78 -1.77 3.91
CA PHE A 147 -3.73 -0.68 3.78
C PHE A 147 -5.03 -1.18 3.14
N PRO A 148 -6.10 -1.37 3.93
CA PRO A 148 -7.41 -1.63 3.38
C PRO A 148 -8.03 -0.34 2.82
N ASP A 149 -8.47 -0.38 1.56
CA ASP A 149 -9.16 0.72 0.89
C ASP A 149 -10.64 0.36 0.66
N TYR A 150 -11.52 1.01 1.42
CA TYR A 150 -12.96 0.80 1.34
C TYR A 150 -13.64 1.96 0.58
N PRO A 151 -14.61 1.66 -0.29
CA PRO A 151 -15.48 2.69 -0.80
C PRO A 151 -16.34 3.25 0.33
N SER A 152 -16.71 4.53 0.21
CA SER A 152 -17.60 5.18 1.19
C SER A 152 -19.02 4.58 1.18
N GLU A 153 -19.44 4.01 0.05
CA GLU A 153 -20.75 3.41 -0.11
C GLU A 153 -20.75 1.93 0.31
N ILE A 154 -21.65 1.56 1.23
CA ILE A 154 -21.79 0.17 1.70
C ILE A 154 -22.20 -0.78 0.56
N ARG A 155 -22.96 -0.28 -0.43
CA ARG A 155 -23.41 -1.04 -1.60
C ARG A 155 -23.36 -0.19 -2.87
N ALA A 156 -22.17 0.30 -3.23
CA ALA A 156 -22.02 0.91 -4.54
C ALA A 156 -22.34 -0.11 -5.65
N PRO A 157 -22.87 0.33 -6.81
CA PRO A 157 -23.13 -0.56 -7.93
C PRO A 157 -21.84 -1.25 -8.40
N GLY A 158 -21.85 -2.59 -8.43
CA GLY A 158 -20.69 -3.37 -8.88
C GLY A 158 -20.28 -3.05 -10.32
N GLY A 159 -18.96 -2.97 -10.54
CA GLY A 159 -18.33 -2.58 -11.80
C GLY A 159 -18.23 -1.07 -12.01
N THR A 160 -18.46 -0.25 -10.98
CA THR A 160 -18.27 1.21 -11.03
C THR A 160 -17.03 1.62 -10.22
N ILE A 161 -16.42 2.76 -10.56
CA ILE A 161 -15.24 3.28 -9.84
C ILE A 161 -15.54 3.51 -8.35
N ALA A 162 -16.73 4.00 -8.03
CA ALA A 162 -17.16 4.24 -6.64
C ALA A 162 -17.35 2.95 -5.83
N GLY A 163 -17.51 1.79 -6.49
CA GLY A 163 -17.67 0.48 -5.85
C GLY A 163 -16.38 -0.30 -5.69
N VAL A 164 -15.25 0.24 -6.17
CA VAL A 164 -13.95 -0.42 -6.05
C VAL A 164 -13.54 -0.45 -4.59
N SER A 165 -13.28 -1.65 -4.09
CA SER A 165 -12.57 -1.90 -2.84
C SER A 165 -11.21 -2.50 -3.16
N GLY A 166 -10.20 -2.07 -2.40
CA GLY A 166 -8.86 -2.58 -2.53
C GLY A 166 -8.23 -2.98 -1.21
N PHE A 167 -7.16 -3.76 -1.30
CA PHE A 167 -6.28 -4.06 -0.19
C PHE A 167 -4.85 -4.00 -0.70
N GLN A 168 -4.01 -3.22 -0.05
CA GLN A 168 -2.61 -3.10 -0.41
C GLN A 168 -1.74 -3.77 0.65
N VAL A 169 -0.75 -4.52 0.19
CA VAL A 169 0.23 -5.21 1.02
C VAL A 169 1.61 -4.82 0.56
N HIS A 170 2.38 -4.21 1.46
CA HIS A 170 3.80 -3.96 1.26
C HIS A 170 4.56 -4.96 2.10
N ILE A 171 5.41 -5.75 1.45
CA ILE A 171 6.28 -6.70 2.13
C ILE A 171 7.74 -6.37 1.82
N GLY A 172 8.61 -6.53 2.80
CA GLY A 172 10.02 -6.20 2.66
C GLY A 172 10.95 -7.09 3.47
N GLN A 173 12.20 -7.13 3.02
CA GLN A 173 13.35 -7.60 3.79
C GLN A 173 13.79 -6.57 4.85
N LYS A 174 13.48 -5.29 4.63
CA LYS A 174 13.77 -4.21 5.56
C LYS A 174 12.52 -3.85 6.35
N GLU A 175 12.68 -2.98 7.35
CA GLU A 175 11.53 -2.49 8.11
C GLU A 175 10.59 -1.71 7.18
N VAL A 176 9.32 -2.09 7.19
CA VAL A 176 8.28 -1.51 6.35
C VAL A 176 7.41 -0.59 7.20
N HIS A 177 7.51 0.72 6.95
CA HIS A 177 6.80 1.73 7.73
C HIS A 177 5.57 2.33 7.03
N SER A 178 5.39 2.04 5.74
CA SER A 178 4.26 2.53 4.95
C SER A 178 3.73 1.40 4.06
N PRO A 179 2.46 1.48 3.62
CA PRO A 179 1.91 0.52 2.67
C PRO A 179 2.47 0.66 1.24
N GLY A 180 3.39 1.60 0.98
CA GLY A 180 3.95 1.88 -0.34
C GLY A 180 3.08 2.80 -1.20
N ASP A 181 3.71 3.59 -2.07
CA ASP A 181 3.01 4.58 -2.91
C ASP A 181 2.47 3.96 -4.21
N GLN A 182 3.28 3.12 -4.86
CA GLN A 182 2.95 2.48 -6.13
C GLN A 182 3.11 0.96 -6.03
N ALA A 183 2.20 0.23 -6.66
CA ALA A 183 2.19 -1.24 -6.70
C ALA A 183 3.14 -1.79 -7.79
N ASP A 184 3.87 -2.85 -7.44
CA ASP A 184 4.63 -3.71 -8.35
C ASP A 184 3.73 -4.76 -9.00
N VAL A 185 2.69 -5.18 -8.28
CA VAL A 185 1.68 -6.12 -8.76
C VAL A 185 0.28 -5.57 -8.48
N LEU A 186 -0.52 -5.38 -9.52
CA LEU A 186 -1.95 -5.10 -9.41
C LEU A 186 -2.74 -6.36 -9.76
N VAL A 187 -3.66 -6.77 -8.87
CA VAL A 187 -4.76 -7.66 -9.22
C VAL A 187 -6.02 -6.82 -9.42
N ALA A 188 -6.55 -6.77 -10.64
CA ALA A 188 -7.78 -6.06 -10.97
C ALA A 188 -8.86 -7.03 -11.46
N MET A 189 -9.89 -7.25 -10.63
CA MET A 189 -10.97 -8.20 -10.92
C MET A 189 -11.96 -7.71 -11.99
N ASN A 190 -11.93 -6.41 -12.32
CA ASN A 190 -12.81 -5.81 -13.33
C ASN A 190 -12.20 -4.51 -13.89
N PRO A 191 -12.77 -3.94 -14.97
CA PRO A 191 -12.25 -2.71 -15.59
C PRO A 191 -12.28 -1.48 -14.65
N ALA A 192 -13.28 -1.37 -13.76
CA ALA A 192 -13.33 -0.26 -12.81
C ALA A 192 -12.17 -0.30 -11.82
N ALA A 193 -11.83 -1.49 -11.32
CA ALA A 193 -10.69 -1.74 -10.47
C ALA A 193 -9.37 -1.40 -11.17
N LEU A 194 -9.23 -1.75 -12.45
CA LEU A 194 -8.09 -1.33 -13.27
C LEU A 194 -8.02 0.21 -13.34
N LYS A 195 -9.08 0.86 -13.81
CA LYS A 195 -9.14 2.32 -14.01
C LYS A 195 -8.84 3.12 -12.74
N ALA A 196 -9.40 2.69 -11.61
CA ALA A 196 -9.23 3.37 -10.33
C ALA A 196 -7.78 3.33 -9.81
N ASN A 197 -6.98 2.36 -10.27
CA ASN A 197 -5.68 2.06 -9.71
C ASN A 197 -4.49 2.30 -10.65
N MET A 198 -4.70 2.46 -11.96
CA MET A 198 -3.60 2.65 -12.93
C MET A 198 -2.57 3.72 -12.54
N ARG A 199 -3.02 4.84 -11.95
CA ARG A 199 -2.12 5.93 -11.51
C ARG A 199 -1.17 5.55 -10.36
N TRP A 200 -1.44 4.43 -9.66
CA TRP A 200 -0.72 3.97 -8.48
C TRP A 200 0.08 2.70 -8.77
N ILE A 201 0.55 2.52 -10.01
CA ILE A 201 1.27 1.34 -10.46
C ILE A 201 2.62 1.79 -11.02
N LYS A 202 3.67 1.03 -10.74
CA LYS A 202 5.01 1.28 -11.27
C LYS A 202 5.10 0.92 -12.75
N ASP A 203 5.95 1.62 -13.50
CA ASP A 203 6.26 1.23 -14.87
C ASP A 203 6.85 -0.19 -14.90
N GLY A 204 6.45 -1.03 -15.86
CA GLY A 204 6.88 -2.43 -15.92
C GLY A 204 6.19 -3.37 -14.93
N ALA A 205 5.26 -2.88 -14.11
CA ALA A 205 4.54 -3.71 -13.14
C ALA A 205 3.74 -4.85 -13.79
N THR A 206 3.46 -5.87 -12.98
CA THR A 206 2.59 -6.98 -13.39
C THR A 206 1.14 -6.66 -13.07
N ILE A 207 0.26 -6.79 -14.06
CA ILE A 207 -1.18 -6.54 -13.95
C ILE A 207 -1.92 -7.85 -14.20
N ILE A 208 -2.51 -8.43 -13.17
CA ILE A 208 -3.33 -9.64 -13.25
C ILE A 208 -4.79 -9.23 -13.35
N ILE A 209 -5.46 -9.62 -14.43
CA ILE A 209 -6.89 -9.34 -14.63
C ILE A 209 -7.72 -10.60 -14.76
N ASP A 210 -8.96 -10.50 -14.28
CA ASP A 210 -10.01 -11.48 -14.57
C ASP A 210 -10.62 -11.16 -15.95
N ILE A 211 -10.10 -11.78 -17.01
CA ILE A 211 -10.49 -11.48 -18.40
C ILE A 211 -11.99 -11.72 -18.65
N ASP A 212 -12.63 -12.56 -17.83
CA ASP A 212 -14.07 -12.85 -17.93
C ASP A 212 -14.96 -11.62 -17.64
N ASN A 213 -14.43 -10.60 -16.96
CA ASN A 213 -15.15 -9.35 -16.64
C ASN A 213 -14.73 -8.17 -17.54
N PHE A 214 -13.91 -8.40 -18.56
CA PHE A 214 -13.45 -7.38 -19.50
C PHE A 214 -14.27 -7.46 -20.80
N ASP A 215 -15.50 -6.94 -20.73
CA ASP A 215 -16.44 -6.85 -21.85
C ASP A 215 -17.08 -5.46 -21.96
N ASN A 216 -17.77 -5.20 -23.08
CA ASN A 216 -18.43 -3.91 -23.34
C ASN A 216 -19.40 -3.46 -22.22
N LYS A 217 -20.05 -4.41 -21.54
CA LYS A 217 -20.99 -4.09 -20.46
C LYS A 217 -20.25 -3.56 -19.23
N HIS A 218 -19.12 -4.16 -18.87
CA HIS A 218 -18.29 -3.73 -17.75
C HIS A 218 -17.49 -2.46 -18.09
N TYR A 219 -17.04 -2.30 -19.34
CA TYR A 219 -16.40 -1.08 -19.84
C TYR A 219 -17.31 0.13 -19.66
N LYS A 220 -18.57 0.02 -20.10
CA LYS A 220 -19.56 1.08 -19.95
C LYS A 220 -19.79 1.48 -18.49
N LYS A 221 -19.86 0.50 -17.58
CA LYS A 221 -20.03 0.77 -16.13
C LYS A 221 -18.80 1.43 -15.49
N ALA A 222 -17.60 1.06 -15.93
CA ALA A 222 -16.34 1.66 -15.50
C ALA A 222 -16.09 3.03 -16.17
N GLY A 223 -16.91 3.40 -17.15
CA GLY A 223 -16.80 4.65 -17.91
C GLY A 223 -15.62 4.64 -18.90
N TYR A 224 -15.28 3.48 -19.46
CA TYR A 224 -14.38 3.40 -20.62
C TYR A 224 -15.14 3.72 -21.91
N VAL A 225 -14.46 4.39 -22.84
CA VAL A 225 -14.96 4.69 -24.19
C VAL A 225 -14.47 3.63 -25.18
N GLU A 226 -13.21 3.22 -25.03
CA GLU A 226 -12.54 2.20 -25.85
C GLU A 226 -12.14 1.00 -24.97
N ASP A 227 -11.75 -0.12 -25.61
CA ASP A 227 -11.29 -1.31 -24.92
C ASP A 227 -9.91 -1.05 -24.27
N PRO A 228 -9.80 -1.04 -22.93
CA PRO A 228 -8.53 -0.77 -22.25
C PRO A 228 -7.48 -1.86 -22.48
N LEU A 229 -7.83 -3.00 -23.09
CA LEU A 229 -6.87 -4.05 -23.43
C LEU A 229 -6.27 -3.90 -24.83
N GLY A 230 -6.81 -2.98 -25.64
CA GLY A 230 -6.42 -2.79 -27.05
C GLY A 230 -6.10 -1.35 -27.44
N ASP A 231 -6.28 -0.38 -26.54
CA ASP A 231 -6.04 1.06 -26.77
C ASP A 231 -4.57 1.50 -26.57
N GLY A 232 -3.68 0.55 -26.30
CA GLY A 232 -2.26 0.81 -26.01
C GLY A 232 -1.98 1.34 -24.59
N SER A 233 -3.00 1.57 -23.76
CA SER A 233 -2.83 2.12 -22.40
C SER A 233 -2.08 1.20 -21.44
N LEU A 234 -1.99 -0.09 -21.77
CA LEU A 234 -1.26 -1.10 -21.01
C LEU A 234 0.09 -1.48 -21.64
N GLU A 235 0.56 -0.73 -22.64
CA GLU A 235 1.90 -0.91 -23.18
C GLU A 235 2.96 -0.67 -22.10
N GLY A 236 3.97 -1.54 -22.05
CA GLY A 236 5.04 -1.48 -21.04
C GLY A 236 4.72 -2.16 -19.72
N TYR A 237 3.53 -2.73 -19.53
CA TYR A 237 3.19 -3.56 -18.37
C TYR A 237 3.17 -5.05 -18.71
N ASN A 238 3.43 -5.91 -17.73
CA ASN A 238 3.23 -7.36 -17.89
C ASN A 238 1.78 -7.72 -17.56
N VAL A 239 0.92 -7.84 -18.57
CA VAL A 239 -0.52 -8.11 -18.38
C VAL A 239 -0.84 -9.60 -18.43
N VAL A 240 -1.22 -10.17 -17.29
CA VAL A 240 -1.67 -11.56 -17.16
C VAL A 240 -3.20 -11.61 -17.27
N LYS A 241 -3.69 -12.14 -18.40
CA LYS A 241 -5.12 -12.26 -18.71
C LYS A 241 -5.65 -13.63 -18.27
N ALA A 242 -6.07 -13.75 -17.01
CA ALA A 242 -6.53 -15.01 -16.45
C ALA A 242 -8.07 -15.13 -16.49
N PRO A 243 -8.66 -16.24 -16.98
CA PRO A 243 -10.11 -16.48 -16.93
C PRO A 243 -10.53 -16.97 -15.53
N ILE A 244 -10.37 -16.08 -14.54
CA ILE A 244 -10.47 -16.41 -13.12
C ILE A 244 -11.90 -16.84 -12.78
N THR A 245 -12.90 -16.10 -13.23
CA THR A 245 -14.31 -16.42 -12.93
C THR A 245 -14.72 -17.76 -13.55
N HIS A 246 -14.38 -17.99 -14.81
CA HIS A 246 -14.71 -19.22 -15.53
C HIS A 246 -14.03 -20.44 -14.94
N LEU A 247 -12.73 -20.36 -14.66
CA LEU A 247 -11.98 -21.47 -14.05
C LEU A 247 -12.48 -21.76 -12.63
N THR A 248 -12.65 -20.73 -11.81
CA THR A 248 -13.22 -20.87 -10.45
C THR A 248 -14.54 -21.63 -10.47
N ARG A 249 -15.49 -21.18 -11.30
CA ARG A 249 -16.80 -21.84 -11.43
C ARG A 249 -16.66 -23.28 -11.88
N SER A 250 -15.80 -23.56 -12.86
CA SER A 250 -15.58 -24.91 -13.38
C SER A 250 -14.97 -25.84 -12.34
N THR A 251 -13.99 -25.36 -11.56
CA THR A 251 -13.33 -26.12 -10.48
C THR A 251 -14.32 -26.55 -9.41
N VAL A 252 -15.31 -25.72 -9.08
CA VAL A 252 -16.24 -26.01 -7.98
C VAL A 252 -17.55 -26.69 -8.39
N LYS A 253 -17.75 -26.98 -9.69
CA LYS A 253 -18.96 -27.65 -10.20
C LYS A 253 -19.26 -28.97 -9.48
N GLU A 254 -18.23 -29.74 -9.16
CA GLU A 254 -18.37 -31.04 -8.48
C GLU A 254 -18.92 -30.94 -7.05
N PHE A 255 -18.80 -29.77 -6.40
CA PHE A 255 -19.30 -29.54 -5.05
C PHE A 255 -20.77 -29.10 -5.04
N GLY A 256 -21.42 -28.96 -6.21
CA GLY A 256 -22.83 -28.56 -6.30
C GLY A 256 -23.13 -27.16 -5.76
N LEU A 257 -22.14 -26.27 -5.74
CA LEU A 257 -22.31 -24.89 -5.28
C LEU A 257 -23.14 -24.07 -6.28
N ASP A 258 -24.02 -23.22 -5.77
CA ASP A 258 -24.69 -22.21 -6.60
C ASP A 258 -23.69 -21.17 -7.11
N ILE A 259 -24.02 -20.51 -8.22
CA ILE A 259 -23.12 -19.55 -8.90
C ILE A 259 -22.63 -18.46 -7.93
N LYS A 260 -23.51 -17.95 -7.05
CA LYS A 260 -23.15 -16.86 -6.13
C LYS A 260 -22.18 -17.34 -5.05
N THR A 261 -22.27 -18.59 -4.61
CA THR A 261 -21.32 -19.18 -3.67
C THR A 261 -20.00 -19.54 -4.36
N ALA A 262 -20.06 -20.04 -5.60
CA ALA A 262 -18.87 -20.27 -6.42
C ALA A 262 -18.06 -18.98 -6.64
N ASP A 263 -18.73 -17.88 -7.02
CA ASP A 263 -18.08 -16.59 -7.27
C ASP A 263 -17.38 -16.03 -6.02
N LYS A 264 -17.86 -16.34 -4.81
CA LYS A 264 -17.20 -15.94 -3.55
C LYS A 264 -15.88 -16.65 -3.30
N THR A 265 -15.56 -17.70 -4.05
CA THR A 265 -14.28 -18.43 -3.94
C THR A 265 -13.23 -17.92 -4.94
N LYS A 266 -13.60 -17.04 -5.89
CA LYS A 266 -12.69 -16.52 -6.93
C LYS A 266 -11.44 -15.85 -6.36
N ASN A 267 -11.58 -15.27 -5.18
CA ASN A 267 -10.50 -14.63 -4.45
C ASN A 267 -9.40 -15.62 -4.03
N GLN A 268 -9.70 -16.92 -3.92
CA GLN A 268 -8.71 -17.97 -3.68
C GLN A 268 -7.94 -18.35 -4.93
N PHE A 269 -8.53 -18.21 -6.12
CA PHE A 269 -7.80 -18.42 -7.36
C PHE A 269 -6.68 -17.39 -7.48
N VAL A 270 -7.01 -16.12 -7.21
CA VAL A 270 -6.04 -15.02 -7.08
C VAL A 270 -4.99 -15.33 -6.02
N ALA A 271 -5.40 -15.81 -4.84
CA ALA A 271 -4.44 -16.21 -3.82
C ALA A 271 -3.47 -17.26 -4.36
N GLY A 272 -3.96 -18.29 -5.06
CA GLY A 272 -3.13 -19.35 -5.66
C GLY A 272 -2.09 -18.81 -6.62
N LEU A 273 -2.51 -17.93 -7.54
CA LEU A 273 -1.62 -17.23 -8.47
C LEU A 273 -0.49 -16.51 -7.74
N LEU A 274 -0.81 -15.78 -6.67
CA LEU A 274 0.19 -15.03 -5.92
C LEU A 274 1.10 -15.92 -5.06
N TYR A 275 0.60 -17.05 -4.58
CA TYR A 275 1.46 -18.01 -3.87
C TYR A 275 2.52 -18.56 -4.81
N TRP A 276 2.17 -18.85 -6.06
CA TRP A 276 3.15 -19.23 -7.07
C TRP A 276 4.09 -18.06 -7.39
N LEU A 277 3.53 -16.87 -7.67
CA LEU A 277 4.28 -15.68 -8.08
C LEU A 277 5.32 -15.26 -7.04
N PHE A 278 5.02 -15.40 -5.74
CA PHE A 278 5.92 -15.04 -4.64
C PHE A 278 6.66 -16.23 -4.01
N ASN A 279 6.65 -17.39 -4.69
CA ASN A 279 7.28 -18.63 -4.24
C ASN A 279 6.91 -18.99 -2.77
N ARG A 280 5.61 -19.00 -2.47
CA ARG A 280 5.05 -19.27 -1.14
C ARG A 280 4.52 -20.69 -1.05
N ASP A 281 4.71 -21.31 0.11
CA ASP A 281 4.12 -22.63 0.39
C ASP A 281 2.58 -22.54 0.45
N ILE A 282 1.92 -23.15 -0.54
CA ILE A 282 0.46 -23.22 -0.66
C ILE A 282 -0.22 -23.82 0.58
N LYS A 283 0.47 -24.70 1.33
CA LYS A 283 -0.06 -25.30 2.56
C LYS A 283 -0.43 -24.27 3.61
N ILE A 284 0.26 -23.12 3.63
CA ILE A 284 -0.07 -22.02 4.54
C ILE A 284 -1.47 -21.49 4.25
N GLY A 285 -1.80 -21.32 2.96
CA GLY A 285 -3.14 -20.92 2.50
C GLY A 285 -4.21 -21.97 2.81
N GLU A 286 -3.91 -23.25 2.58
CA GLU A 286 -4.83 -24.34 2.93
C GLU A 286 -5.16 -24.38 4.42
N ASN A 287 -4.14 -24.23 5.27
CA ASN A 287 -4.31 -24.22 6.72
C ASN A 287 -5.08 -22.98 7.20
N PHE A 288 -4.90 -21.83 6.55
CA PHE A 288 -5.71 -20.65 6.78
C PHE A 288 -7.19 -20.92 6.49
N LEU A 289 -7.51 -21.50 5.33
CA LEU A 289 -8.88 -21.82 4.92
C LEU A 289 -9.56 -22.83 5.87
N LYS A 290 -8.84 -23.89 6.25
CA LYS A 290 -9.31 -24.89 7.24
C LYS A 290 -9.69 -24.24 8.57
N ARG A 291 -8.87 -23.31 9.07
CA ARG A 291 -9.16 -22.58 10.32
C ARG A 291 -10.34 -21.62 10.17
N LYS A 292 -10.36 -20.85 9.08
CA LYS A 292 -11.36 -19.80 8.85
C LYS A 292 -12.76 -20.37 8.64
N PHE A 293 -12.89 -21.43 7.85
CA PHE A 293 -14.17 -22.04 7.51
C PHE A 293 -14.38 -23.38 8.22
N LYS A 294 -13.78 -23.58 9.41
CA LYS A 294 -13.81 -24.84 10.18
C LYS A 294 -15.21 -25.47 10.36
N ASN A 295 -16.26 -24.65 10.39
CA ASN A 295 -17.65 -25.10 10.58
C ASN A 295 -18.38 -25.41 9.25
N LYS A 296 -17.72 -25.27 8.10
CA LYS A 296 -18.31 -25.39 6.75
C LYS A 296 -17.38 -26.18 5.83
N GLN A 297 -17.29 -27.49 6.06
CA GLN A 297 -16.33 -28.37 5.39
C GLN A 297 -16.39 -28.28 3.85
N MET A 298 -17.59 -28.30 3.27
CA MET A 298 -17.78 -28.14 1.82
C MET A 298 -17.16 -26.84 1.28
N LEU A 299 -17.23 -25.73 2.03
CA LEU A 299 -16.58 -24.49 1.62
C LEU A 299 -15.06 -24.56 1.78
N VAL A 300 -14.55 -25.25 2.80
CA VAL A 300 -13.10 -25.47 2.95
C VAL A 300 -12.55 -26.19 1.72
N ASP A 301 -13.18 -27.31 1.35
CA ASP A 301 -12.71 -28.15 0.25
C ASP A 301 -12.79 -27.42 -1.09
N ALA A 302 -13.90 -26.73 -1.36
CA ALA A 302 -14.06 -25.90 -2.56
C ALA A 302 -13.01 -24.77 -2.64
N ASN A 303 -12.79 -24.02 -1.55
CA ASN A 303 -11.81 -22.93 -1.54
C ASN A 303 -10.37 -23.46 -1.70
N ILE A 304 -10.03 -24.62 -1.10
CA ILE A 304 -8.71 -25.25 -1.27
C ILE A 304 -8.52 -25.71 -2.72
N LYS A 305 -9.55 -26.30 -3.34
CA LYS A 305 -9.45 -26.73 -4.74
C LYS A 305 -9.23 -25.54 -5.67
N VAL A 306 -9.94 -24.43 -5.45
CA VAL A 306 -9.77 -23.18 -6.22
C VAL A 306 -8.40 -22.54 -5.96
N LEU A 307 -7.90 -22.56 -4.72
CA LEU A 307 -6.55 -22.11 -4.39
C LEU A 307 -5.48 -22.87 -5.18
N ARG A 308 -5.60 -24.20 -5.23
CA ARG A 308 -4.69 -25.06 -6.01
C ARG A 308 -4.81 -24.83 -7.51
N GLU A 309 -6.03 -24.65 -8.02
CA GLU A 309 -6.25 -24.34 -9.43
C GLU A 309 -5.52 -23.06 -9.84
N GLY A 310 -5.63 -21.99 -9.03
CA GLY A 310 -4.93 -20.73 -9.30
C GLY A 310 -3.40 -20.89 -9.29
N TYR A 311 -2.87 -21.71 -8.38
CA TYR A 311 -1.43 -22.02 -8.33
C TYR A 311 -0.96 -22.80 -9.57
N ASN A 312 -1.68 -23.86 -9.94
CA ASN A 312 -1.35 -24.69 -11.10
C ASN A 312 -1.48 -23.90 -12.42
N TYR A 313 -2.47 -23.00 -12.50
CA TYR A 313 -2.63 -22.12 -13.64
C TYR A 313 -1.41 -21.21 -13.81
N ALA A 314 -0.91 -20.61 -12.73
CA ALA A 314 0.31 -19.80 -12.75
C ALA A 314 1.54 -20.59 -13.21
N GLU A 315 1.66 -21.86 -12.79
CA GLU A 315 2.75 -22.74 -13.19
C GLU A 315 2.73 -23.10 -14.68
N THR A 316 1.54 -23.15 -15.28
CA THR A 316 1.35 -23.61 -16.66
C THR A 316 1.46 -22.48 -17.68
N ILE A 317 1.15 -21.24 -17.31
CA ILE A 317 1.18 -20.11 -18.24
C ILE A 317 2.60 -19.57 -18.42
N GLU A 318 3.00 -19.33 -19.67
CA GLU A 318 4.27 -18.65 -19.98
C GLU A 318 4.23 -17.14 -19.68
N ALA A 319 3.04 -16.58 -19.43
CA ALA A 319 2.84 -15.15 -19.14
C ALA A 319 3.41 -14.70 -17.78
N MET A 320 3.79 -15.65 -16.92
CA MET A 320 4.47 -15.38 -15.66
C MET A 320 5.88 -15.99 -15.71
N THR A 321 6.83 -15.34 -16.37
CA THR A 321 8.19 -15.86 -16.55
C THR A 321 9.11 -15.62 -15.34
N THR A 322 8.72 -14.74 -14.42
CA THR A 322 9.53 -14.36 -13.26
C THR A 322 8.74 -14.48 -11.96
N THR A 323 9.33 -15.12 -10.96
CA THR A 323 8.83 -15.10 -9.58
C THR A 323 9.49 -13.96 -8.79
N PHE A 324 8.74 -13.39 -7.87
CA PHE A 324 9.21 -12.38 -6.93
C PHE A 324 9.76 -13.08 -5.69
N MET A 325 11.07 -13.06 -5.50
CA MET A 325 11.68 -13.55 -4.27
C MET A 325 11.91 -12.36 -3.33
N VAL A 326 11.18 -12.29 -2.21
CA VAL A 326 11.43 -11.30 -1.15
C VAL A 326 12.08 -12.00 0.03
N ASN A 327 13.34 -11.66 0.29
CA ASN A 327 14.11 -12.28 1.36
C ASN A 327 13.50 -11.97 2.74
N PRO A 328 13.53 -12.91 3.71
CA PRO A 328 13.07 -12.64 5.06
C PRO A 328 13.81 -11.47 5.69
N ALA A 329 13.09 -10.66 6.47
CA ALA A 329 13.69 -9.57 7.20
C ALA A 329 14.68 -10.07 8.25
N LYS A 330 15.67 -9.24 8.60
CA LYS A 330 16.63 -9.56 9.67
C LYS A 330 15.85 -9.82 10.95
N LYS A 331 15.73 -11.10 11.34
CA LYS A 331 14.90 -11.55 12.46
C LYS A 331 15.33 -10.87 13.76
N LYS A 332 14.50 -9.96 14.27
CA LYS A 332 14.56 -9.54 15.68
C LYS A 332 14.06 -10.73 16.53
N LYS A 333 14.74 -11.01 17.66
CA LYS A 333 14.27 -12.05 18.60
C LYS A 333 12.99 -11.55 19.28
N GLY A 334 11.90 -12.31 19.25
CA GLY A 334 10.66 -11.95 19.92
C GLY A 334 9.44 -12.72 19.41
N LEU A 335 8.30 -12.50 20.08
CA LEU A 335 6.98 -12.91 19.60
C LEU A 335 6.35 -11.73 18.85
N PHE A 336 6.03 -11.94 17.57
CA PHE A 336 5.41 -10.93 16.72
C PHE A 336 3.92 -11.21 16.58
N ARG A 337 3.14 -10.15 16.41
CA ARG A 337 1.71 -10.25 16.16
C ARG A 337 1.28 -9.18 15.17
N ASN A 338 0.52 -9.59 14.17
CA ASN A 338 -0.19 -8.68 13.27
C ASN A 338 -1.43 -8.12 14.00
N ILE A 339 -1.51 -6.80 14.15
CA ILE A 339 -2.62 -6.10 14.81
C ILE A 339 -2.92 -4.79 14.09
N THR A 340 -4.19 -4.36 14.10
CA THR A 340 -4.57 -3.03 13.61
C THR A 340 -4.35 -1.96 14.69
N GLY A 341 -4.33 -0.68 14.29
CA GLY A 341 -4.21 0.45 15.24
C GLY A 341 -5.37 0.50 16.26
N ASN A 342 -6.59 0.18 15.84
CA ASN A 342 -7.75 0.09 16.72
C ASN A 342 -7.60 -1.05 17.75
N GLN A 343 -7.13 -2.22 17.32
CA GLN A 343 -6.85 -3.34 18.24
C GLN A 343 -5.74 -3.01 19.23
N ALA A 344 -4.65 -2.39 18.75
CA ALA A 344 -3.54 -1.95 19.60
C ALA A 344 -4.02 -0.97 20.68
N THR A 345 -4.85 0.01 20.30
CA THR A 345 -5.46 0.98 21.23
C THR A 345 -6.32 0.28 22.28
N ALA A 346 -7.21 -0.62 21.84
CA ALA A 346 -8.06 -1.38 22.75
C ALA A 346 -7.24 -2.21 23.76
N TRP A 347 -6.20 -2.90 23.29
CA TRP A 347 -5.34 -3.70 24.17
C TRP A 347 -4.48 -2.83 25.09
N GLY A 348 -4.06 -1.64 24.65
CA GLY A 348 -3.40 -0.66 25.48
C GLY A 348 -4.27 -0.21 26.66
N LEU A 349 -5.56 0.04 26.42
CA LEU A 349 -6.53 0.38 27.49
C LEU A 349 -6.72 -0.78 28.46
N ILE A 350 -6.79 -2.02 27.97
CA ILE A 350 -6.88 -3.23 28.82
C ILE A 350 -5.63 -3.37 29.68
N ALA A 351 -4.45 -3.24 29.07
CA ALA A 351 -3.18 -3.32 29.79
C ALA A 351 -3.05 -2.22 30.85
N ALA A 352 -3.50 -0.99 30.53
CA ALA A 352 -3.53 0.11 31.49
C ALA A 352 -4.47 -0.20 32.67
N SER A 353 -5.66 -0.75 32.40
CA SER A 353 -6.64 -1.16 33.41
C SER A 353 -6.08 -2.22 34.36
N GLU A 354 -5.44 -3.25 33.80
CA GLU A 354 -4.77 -4.31 34.57
C GLU A 354 -3.65 -3.74 35.44
N ARG A 355 -2.79 -2.89 34.87
CA ARG A 355 -1.65 -2.29 35.57
C ARG A 355 -2.05 -1.29 36.65
N SER A 356 -3.13 -0.55 36.44
CA SER A 356 -3.63 0.42 37.42
C SER A 356 -4.54 -0.20 38.48
N GLY A 357 -4.98 -1.45 38.30
CA GLY A 357 -5.98 -2.10 39.15
C GLY A 357 -7.35 -1.42 39.09
N ARG A 358 -7.63 -0.62 38.05
CA ARG A 358 -8.90 0.11 37.90
C ARG A 358 -9.74 -0.54 36.80
N PRO A 359 -11.03 -0.83 37.02
CA PRO A 359 -11.87 -1.42 35.97
C PRO A 359 -11.98 -0.47 34.76
N LEU A 360 -11.82 -1.02 33.55
CA LEU A 360 -12.00 -0.26 32.31
C LEU A 360 -13.48 -0.04 31.99
N PHE A 361 -13.85 1.21 31.72
CA PHE A 361 -15.16 1.57 31.17
C PHE A 361 -14.99 2.37 29.87
N LEU A 362 -15.61 1.91 28.80
CA LEU A 362 -15.70 2.65 27.54
C LEU A 362 -17.16 3.08 27.27
N GLY A 363 -17.45 4.37 27.31
CA GLY A 363 -18.73 4.94 26.86
C GLY A 363 -18.58 5.57 25.48
N SER A 364 -19.25 5.08 24.44
CA SER A 364 -19.02 5.55 23.06
C SER A 364 -20.22 5.34 22.14
N TYR A 365 -20.27 6.13 21.07
CA TYR A 365 -21.22 5.98 19.97
C TYR A 365 -20.49 5.39 18.74
N PRO A 366 -21.09 4.47 17.97
CA PRO A 366 -20.48 3.90 16.78
C PRO A 366 -20.22 4.97 15.69
N ILE A 367 -18.97 5.20 15.35
CA ILE A 367 -18.54 6.08 14.25
C ILE A 367 -17.31 5.51 13.55
N THR A 368 -17.32 5.45 12.21
CA THR A 368 -16.14 5.05 11.42
C THR A 368 -15.04 6.10 11.55
N PRO A 369 -13.76 5.74 11.78
CA PRO A 369 -13.19 4.39 11.92
C PRO A 369 -13.03 3.90 13.38
N ALA A 370 -13.60 4.57 14.37
CA ALA A 370 -13.39 4.26 15.80
C ALA A 370 -14.23 3.09 16.34
N THR A 371 -15.31 2.69 15.66
CA THR A 371 -16.23 1.61 16.12
C THR A 371 -15.53 0.29 16.45
N GLU A 372 -14.42 -0.05 15.77
CA GLU A 372 -13.69 -1.28 16.03
C GLU A 372 -13.09 -1.36 17.44
N ILE A 373 -12.74 -0.21 18.05
CA ILE A 373 -12.26 -0.16 19.44
C ILE A 373 -13.35 -0.65 20.40
N LEU A 374 -14.58 -0.16 20.20
CA LEU A 374 -15.76 -0.59 20.97
C LEU A 374 -16.02 -2.09 20.78
N GLN A 375 -15.94 -2.59 19.55
CA GLN A 375 -16.16 -4.01 19.24
C GLN A 375 -15.09 -4.92 19.86
N GLU A 376 -13.81 -4.56 19.74
CA GLU A 376 -12.71 -5.32 20.33
C GLU A 376 -12.87 -5.37 21.84
N LEU A 377 -13.08 -4.23 22.51
CA LEU A 377 -13.30 -4.17 23.96
C LEU A 377 -14.54 -4.95 24.41
N ALA A 378 -15.65 -4.88 23.65
CA ALA A 378 -16.88 -5.61 23.96
C ALA A 378 -16.71 -7.13 23.84
N SER A 379 -15.76 -7.62 23.04
CA SER A 379 -15.40 -9.04 22.96
C SER A 379 -14.56 -9.52 24.15
N ARG A 380 -13.98 -8.59 24.93
CA ARG A 380 -13.04 -8.86 26.03
C ARG A 380 -13.66 -8.69 27.42
N LYS A 381 -14.97 -8.87 27.57
CA LYS A 381 -15.68 -8.81 28.88
C LYS A 381 -15.08 -9.72 29.96
N HIS A 382 -14.47 -10.84 29.55
CA HIS A 382 -13.78 -11.77 30.45
C HIS A 382 -12.55 -11.15 31.14
N LEU A 383 -12.04 -10.01 30.65
CA LEU A 383 -10.97 -9.23 31.26
C LEU A 383 -11.51 -8.10 32.16
N GLY A 384 -12.80 -8.12 32.52
CA GLY A 384 -13.41 -7.10 33.38
C GLY A 384 -13.76 -5.79 32.68
N VAL A 385 -13.65 -5.73 31.36
CA VAL A 385 -13.97 -4.55 30.54
C VAL A 385 -15.48 -4.33 30.47
N LYS A 386 -15.92 -3.09 30.73
CA LYS A 386 -17.29 -2.65 30.52
C LYS A 386 -17.37 -1.71 29.32
N THR A 387 -18.28 -1.98 28.40
CA THR A 387 -18.55 -1.14 27.24
C THR A 387 -20.00 -0.70 27.25
N PHE A 388 -20.25 0.57 26.99
CA PHE A 388 -21.58 1.16 26.84
C PHE A 388 -21.70 1.80 25.46
N GLN A 389 -22.55 1.22 24.62
CA GLN A 389 -22.94 1.83 23.35
C GLN A 389 -24.06 2.82 23.63
N ALA A 390 -23.74 4.11 23.56
CA ALA A 390 -24.68 5.19 23.79
C ALA A 390 -25.54 5.47 22.55
N GLU A 391 -26.58 6.27 22.75
CA GLU A 391 -27.48 6.80 21.72
C GLU A 391 -26.83 7.87 20.84
N ASP A 392 -25.87 8.62 21.38
CA ASP A 392 -25.09 9.64 20.69
C ASP A 392 -23.71 9.87 21.37
N GLU A 393 -22.89 10.74 20.78
CA GLU A 393 -21.57 11.07 21.32
C GLU A 393 -21.60 11.80 22.67
N ILE A 394 -22.64 12.57 22.97
CA ILE A 394 -22.79 13.36 24.20
C ILE A 394 -23.08 12.43 25.37
N ALA A 395 -24.05 11.53 25.23
CA ALA A 395 -24.37 10.48 26.18
C ALA A 395 -23.16 9.54 26.39
N GLY A 396 -22.44 9.22 25.31
CA GLY A 396 -21.23 8.38 25.37
C GLY A 396 -20.12 8.98 26.26
N ILE A 397 -19.79 10.26 26.09
CA ILE A 397 -18.77 10.90 26.94
C ILE A 397 -19.29 11.15 28.36
N SER A 398 -20.57 11.53 28.51
CA SER A 398 -21.18 11.78 29.82
C SER A 398 -21.18 10.51 30.69
N ALA A 399 -21.50 9.35 30.12
CA ALA A 399 -21.38 8.06 30.80
C ALA A 399 -19.93 7.74 31.19
N ALA A 400 -18.96 8.06 30.34
CA ALA A 400 -17.54 7.86 30.64
C ALA A 400 -17.08 8.77 31.79
N ILE A 401 -17.51 10.02 31.84
CA ILE A 401 -17.25 10.94 32.96
C ILE A 401 -17.85 10.39 34.26
N GLY A 402 -19.08 9.90 34.23
CA GLY A 402 -19.71 9.24 35.39
C GLY A 402 -18.92 8.02 35.88
N ALA A 403 -18.39 7.22 34.95
CA ALA A 403 -17.53 6.09 35.31
C ALA A 403 -16.20 6.55 35.93
N SER A 404 -15.60 7.62 35.41
CA SER A 404 -14.39 8.24 35.97
C SER A 404 -14.61 8.69 37.41
N TYR A 405 -15.73 9.40 37.67
CA TYR A 405 -16.14 9.80 39.01
C TYR A 405 -16.30 8.59 39.96
N ALA A 406 -16.81 7.47 39.44
CA ALA A 406 -16.91 6.20 40.18
C ALA A 406 -15.58 5.43 40.31
N GLY A 407 -14.44 6.04 39.96
CA GLY A 407 -13.10 5.46 40.13
C GLY A 407 -12.66 4.48 39.04
N HIS A 408 -13.39 4.39 37.92
CA HIS A 408 -13.00 3.53 36.79
C HIS A 408 -11.90 4.19 35.94
N LEU A 409 -11.12 3.38 35.22
CA LEU A 409 -10.34 3.87 34.09
C LEU A 409 -11.33 4.14 32.95
N ALA A 410 -11.76 5.39 32.80
CA ALA A 410 -12.78 5.76 31.83
C ALA A 410 -12.18 6.20 30.49
N ALA A 411 -12.79 5.77 29.39
CA ALA A 411 -12.44 6.17 28.05
C ALA A 411 -13.67 6.40 27.16
N THR A 412 -13.50 7.16 26.08
CA THR A 412 -14.46 7.30 24.98
C THR A 412 -13.70 7.32 23.65
N SER A 413 -14.22 6.68 22.62
CA SER A 413 -13.64 6.64 21.27
C SER A 413 -14.55 7.34 20.27
N THR A 414 -13.98 8.12 19.35
CA THR A 414 -14.73 8.92 18.38
C THR A 414 -13.86 9.31 17.17
N SER A 415 -14.40 10.15 16.29
CA SER A 415 -13.71 10.83 15.18
C SER A 415 -14.12 12.31 15.13
N GLY A 416 -13.60 13.10 14.20
CA GLY A 416 -13.77 14.57 14.12
C GLY A 416 -15.18 15.11 14.46
N PRO A 417 -16.27 14.64 13.81
CA PRO A 417 -17.62 15.12 14.12
C PRO A 417 -18.05 14.84 15.56
N GLY A 418 -17.75 13.65 16.06
CA GLY A 418 -18.09 13.25 17.41
C GLY A 418 -17.22 13.94 18.46
N LEU A 419 -15.97 14.25 18.14
CA LEU A 419 -15.13 15.10 18.99
C LEU A 419 -15.74 16.50 19.15
N ALA A 420 -16.39 17.04 18.11
CA ALA A 420 -17.01 18.37 18.16
C ALA A 420 -18.20 18.36 19.12
N LEU A 421 -19.04 17.33 19.05
CA LEU A 421 -20.19 17.14 19.95
C LEU A 421 -19.76 16.94 21.42
N LYS A 422 -18.57 16.38 21.66
CA LYS A 422 -18.05 16.14 23.01
C LYS A 422 -17.48 17.40 23.68
N GLY A 423 -17.28 18.51 22.95
CA GLY A 423 -16.54 19.69 23.43
C GLY A 423 -16.99 20.21 24.79
N GLU A 424 -18.32 20.31 25.01
CA GLU A 424 -18.89 20.75 26.29
C GLU A 424 -18.53 19.80 27.44
N SER A 425 -18.73 18.49 27.25
CA SER A 425 -18.42 17.49 28.28
C SER A 425 -16.92 17.36 28.56
N ILE A 426 -16.05 17.63 27.58
CA ILE A 426 -14.61 17.72 27.85
C ILE A 426 -14.32 18.89 28.79
N GLY A 427 -14.99 20.04 28.58
CA GLY A 427 -14.93 21.17 29.50
C GLY A 427 -15.36 20.80 30.93
N LEU A 428 -16.44 20.01 31.06
CA LEU A 428 -16.89 19.47 32.35
C LEU A 428 -15.81 18.58 33.01
N ALA A 429 -15.19 17.67 32.26
CA ALA A 429 -14.14 16.79 32.79
C ALA A 429 -12.94 17.59 33.30
N VAL A 430 -12.55 18.65 32.60
CA VAL A 430 -11.48 19.58 33.04
C VAL A 430 -11.89 20.32 34.31
N MET A 431 -13.09 20.92 34.33
CA MET A 431 -13.59 21.68 35.48
C MET A 431 -13.71 20.84 36.76
N THR A 432 -14.00 19.54 36.60
CA THR A 432 -14.17 18.61 37.72
C THR A 432 -12.91 17.80 38.02
N GLU A 433 -11.80 18.07 37.32
CA GLU A 433 -10.52 17.37 37.45
C GLU A 433 -10.62 15.83 37.31
N LEU A 434 -11.57 15.36 36.49
CA LEU A 434 -11.82 13.92 36.31
C LEU A 434 -10.93 13.34 35.21
N PRO A 435 -10.16 12.25 35.49
CA PRO A 435 -9.32 11.62 34.48
C PRO A 435 -10.16 10.91 33.43
N LEU A 436 -9.97 11.28 32.16
CA LEU A 436 -10.70 10.70 31.03
C LEU A 436 -9.79 10.58 29.80
N VAL A 437 -9.77 9.40 29.18
CA VAL A 437 -9.07 9.18 27.91
C VAL A 437 -10.03 9.33 26.73
N ILE A 438 -9.70 10.21 25.79
CA ILE A 438 -10.50 10.44 24.59
C ILE A 438 -9.68 10.02 23.37
N ILE A 439 -10.13 8.98 22.68
CA ILE A 439 -9.49 8.49 21.47
C ILE A 439 -10.17 9.14 20.27
N ASN A 440 -9.46 10.08 19.62
CA ASN A 440 -9.89 10.64 18.34
C ASN A 440 -9.20 9.90 17.18
N VAL A 441 -9.91 8.97 16.53
CA VAL A 441 -9.42 8.31 15.32
C VAL A 441 -9.76 9.20 14.12
N GLN A 442 -8.81 10.04 13.72
CA GLN A 442 -9.02 11.09 12.71
C GLN A 442 -9.38 10.52 11.34
N ARG A 443 -10.28 11.21 10.63
CA ARG A 443 -10.76 10.87 9.27
C ARG A 443 -10.97 12.16 8.46
N GLY A 444 -11.21 12.02 7.16
CA GLY A 444 -11.42 13.15 6.25
C GLY A 444 -12.59 14.04 6.66
N GLY A 445 -12.35 15.35 6.76
CA GLY A 445 -13.34 16.39 7.08
C GLY A 445 -13.61 17.36 5.91
N PRO A 446 -14.26 18.52 6.15
CA PRO A 446 -15.03 18.90 7.34
C PRO A 446 -16.43 18.26 7.38
N SER A 447 -17.16 18.44 8.49
CA SER A 447 -18.51 17.86 8.69
C SER A 447 -18.49 16.34 8.51
N THR A 448 -19.42 15.75 7.75
CA THR A 448 -19.37 14.31 7.43
C THR A 448 -18.06 13.92 6.76
N GLY A 449 -17.56 14.79 5.87
CA GLY A 449 -16.30 14.64 5.15
C GLY A 449 -16.21 13.34 4.35
N LEU A 450 -15.11 12.61 4.52
CA LEU A 450 -14.80 11.35 3.85
C LEU A 450 -14.61 10.25 4.92
N PRO A 451 -15.69 9.58 5.38
CA PRO A 451 -15.64 8.69 6.54
C PRO A 451 -14.64 7.54 6.48
N THR A 452 -14.32 7.07 5.26
CA THR A 452 -13.39 5.95 5.02
C THR A 452 -12.00 6.41 4.59
N LYS A 453 -11.75 7.72 4.51
CA LYS A 453 -10.43 8.28 4.14
C LYS A 453 -9.77 8.92 5.36
N THR A 454 -8.45 8.86 5.36
CA THR A 454 -7.62 9.41 6.44
C THR A 454 -7.29 10.88 6.17
N GLU A 455 -7.26 11.67 7.24
CA GLU A 455 -6.79 13.05 7.25
C GLU A 455 -6.30 13.36 8.68
N GLN A 456 -5.39 14.32 8.84
CA GLN A 456 -4.84 14.75 10.14
C GLN A 456 -5.27 16.21 10.46
N ALA A 457 -6.56 16.51 10.25
CA ALA A 457 -7.09 17.87 10.31
C ALA A 457 -7.73 18.26 11.66
N ASP A 458 -7.80 17.34 12.62
CA ASP A 458 -8.53 17.60 13.88
C ASP A 458 -7.65 18.23 14.97
N LEU A 459 -6.35 18.50 14.72
CA LEU A 459 -5.41 18.99 15.73
C LEU A 459 -5.91 20.29 16.41
N MET A 460 -6.36 21.26 15.62
CA MET A 460 -6.83 22.55 16.16
C MET A 460 -8.11 22.38 16.98
N GLN A 461 -9.01 21.48 16.57
CA GLN A 461 -10.21 21.14 17.34
C GLN A 461 -9.86 20.42 18.65
N ALA A 462 -8.88 19.52 18.63
CA ALA A 462 -8.39 18.85 19.83
C ALA A 462 -7.73 19.82 20.82
N LEU A 463 -7.04 20.86 20.34
CA LEU A 463 -6.37 21.86 21.18
C LEU A 463 -7.30 23.00 21.64
N TYR A 464 -8.26 23.41 20.82
CA TYR A 464 -9.00 24.67 21.04
C TYR A 464 -10.52 24.55 20.84
N GLY A 465 -11.06 23.35 20.59
CA GLY A 465 -12.50 23.15 20.31
C GLY A 465 -13.44 23.27 21.51
N ARG A 466 -12.97 23.79 22.65
CA ARG A 466 -13.72 23.90 23.92
C ARG A 466 -13.93 25.37 24.27
N SER A 467 -14.98 25.67 25.01
CA SER A 467 -15.23 27.03 25.53
C SER A 467 -14.31 27.35 26.72
N GLY A 468 -13.90 28.62 26.83
CA GLY A 468 -13.04 29.09 27.92
C GLY A 468 -11.62 28.53 27.90
N GLU A 469 -10.87 28.74 28.98
CA GLU A 469 -9.54 28.18 29.17
C GLU A 469 -9.65 26.76 29.71
N SER A 470 -9.71 25.79 28.79
CA SER A 470 -9.88 24.36 29.11
C SER A 470 -8.72 23.53 28.55
N PRO A 471 -7.56 23.52 29.24
CA PRO A 471 -6.38 22.80 28.77
C PRO A 471 -6.58 21.29 28.90
N VAL A 472 -6.16 20.56 27.87
CA VAL A 472 -6.10 19.09 27.88
C VAL A 472 -4.75 18.64 27.31
N VAL A 473 -4.29 17.48 27.75
CA VAL A 473 -3.09 16.84 27.18
C VAL A 473 -3.47 16.21 25.85
N VAL A 474 -2.73 16.52 24.79
CA VAL A 474 -2.93 15.96 23.44
C VAL A 474 -1.69 15.17 23.04
N MET A 475 -1.89 13.96 22.53
CA MET A 475 -0.86 13.07 21.99
C MET A 475 -1.28 12.60 20.60
N ALA A 476 -0.32 12.39 19.69
CA ALA A 476 -0.55 11.92 18.31
C ALA A 476 0.49 10.86 17.92
#